data_AF-A0A544ZCQ4-F1
#
_entry.id   AF-A0A544ZCQ4-F1
#
_cell.length_a   1.000
_cell.length_b   1.000
_cell.length_c   1.000
_cell.angle_alpha   90.00
_cell.angle_beta   90.00
_cell.angle_gamma   90.00
#
_symmetry.space_group_name_H-M   'P 1'
#
loop_
_entity.id
_entity.type
_entity.pdbx_description
1 polymer ?
#
loop_
_entity_poly.entity_id
_entity_poly.type
_entity_poly.pdbx_seq_one_letter_code
_entity_poly.pdbx_strand_id
1 'polypeptide(L)'
;MPTPSAAVEMGPTIPQARQAMREWVSKYNATLRKRKWWNQNDRLDALFVEAALHEGVIERNHEIFGSKPGHRPIKMTGTPTIYLPRPERQQPIGEWFIAQATYKDTEGHARPHVLAFLRSAGQPFKLAVATPMHWGRRMPKPRLDADGYVTDMDTLMAGAVAQEYLNFWNNEKKEGASGYRLAKDSYSRKAFPAVNKGAYVAFEGHGSVFGFRTADGGSFFLFGMVNNPKHVNQVLSEALLVPPGSRTIQELGADWFS
;
A
#
# COMPACT_ATOMS: atom_id res chain seq x y z
N MET A 1 -13.44 -47.63 4.88
CA MET A 1 -13.76 -46.32 5.49
C MET A 1 -13.14 -45.24 4.60
N PRO A 2 -13.84 -44.14 4.28
CA PRO A 2 -13.22 -43.01 3.61
C PRO A 2 -12.28 -42.28 4.58
N THR A 3 -11.06 -41.98 4.13
CA THR A 3 -10.09 -41.18 4.88
C THR A 3 -10.64 -39.76 5.10
N PRO A 4 -10.41 -39.10 6.24
CA PRO A 4 -10.76 -37.69 6.40
C PRO A 4 -10.09 -36.87 5.29
N SER A 5 -10.88 -36.10 4.54
CA SER A 5 -10.32 -35.12 3.61
C SER A 5 -9.45 -34.15 4.42
N ALA A 6 -8.30 -33.75 3.87
CA ALA A 6 -7.45 -32.77 4.51
C ALA A 6 -8.29 -31.52 4.82
N ALA A 7 -8.14 -30.97 6.03
CA ALA A 7 -8.85 -29.76 6.40
C ALA A 7 -8.48 -28.67 5.38
N VAL A 8 -9.48 -28.18 4.63
CA VAL A 8 -9.30 -27.05 3.72
C VAL A 8 -8.68 -25.92 4.54
N GLU A 9 -7.49 -25.45 4.13
CA GLU A 9 -6.82 -24.37 4.84
C GLU A 9 -7.69 -23.11 4.75
N MET A 10 -8.49 -22.89 5.79
CA MET A 10 -9.31 -21.70 5.93
C MET A 10 -8.37 -20.51 6.13
N GLY A 11 -8.08 -19.83 5.03
CA GLY A 11 -7.28 -18.61 5.03
C GLY A 11 -7.91 -17.48 5.85
N PRO A 12 -7.30 -16.29 5.88
CA PRO A 12 -7.68 -15.22 6.79
C PRO A 12 -9.18 -14.91 6.76
N THR A 13 -9.83 -14.95 7.91
CA THR A 13 -11.20 -14.45 8.08
C THR A 13 -11.20 -12.95 8.38
N ILE A 14 -12.29 -12.24 8.10
CA ILE A 14 -12.44 -10.81 8.41
C ILE A 14 -12.11 -10.47 9.89
N PRO A 15 -12.53 -11.26 10.90
CA PRO A 15 -12.11 -11.04 12.29
C PRO A 15 -10.60 -11.18 12.52
N GLN A 16 -9.94 -12.17 11.92
CA GLN A 16 -8.48 -12.36 12.03
C GLN A 16 -7.71 -11.22 11.36
N ALA A 17 -8.11 -10.80 10.16
CA ALA A 17 -7.52 -9.65 9.47
C ALA A 17 -7.67 -8.34 10.28
N ARG A 18 -8.87 -8.09 10.83
CA ARG A 18 -9.12 -6.94 11.73
C ARG A 18 -8.32 -7.03 13.03
N GLN A 19 -8.03 -8.23 13.52
CA GLN A 19 -7.18 -8.43 14.69
C GLN A 19 -5.71 -8.13 14.36
N ALA A 20 -5.18 -8.72 13.29
CA ALA A 20 -3.82 -8.52 12.82
C ALA A 20 -3.50 -7.04 12.58
N MET A 21 -4.40 -6.29 11.94
CA MET A 21 -4.25 -4.84 11.74
C MET A 21 -4.12 -4.07 13.08
N ARG A 22 -4.99 -4.36 14.05
CA ARG A 22 -4.96 -3.68 15.37
C ARG A 22 -3.70 -4.00 16.16
N GLU A 23 -3.23 -5.24 16.08
CA GLU A 23 -1.95 -5.63 16.65
C GLU A 23 -0.76 -4.94 15.98
N TRP A 24 -0.77 -4.84 14.65
CA TRP A 24 0.27 -4.14 13.90
C TRP A 24 0.33 -2.65 14.31
N VAL A 25 -0.81 -1.95 14.36
CA VAL A 25 -0.88 -0.54 14.83
C VAL A 25 -0.34 -0.41 16.26
N SER A 26 -0.65 -1.36 17.15
CA SER A 26 -0.12 -1.38 18.52
C SER A 26 1.41 -1.54 18.55
N LYS A 27 1.96 -2.50 17.79
CA LYS A 27 3.40 -2.79 17.69
C LYS A 27 4.18 -1.64 17.03
N TYR A 28 3.63 -1.03 15.98
CA TYR A 28 4.15 0.18 15.31
C TYR A 28 4.23 1.36 16.28
N ASN A 29 3.14 1.64 17.01
CA ASN A 29 3.09 2.71 18.02
C ASN A 29 4.02 2.47 19.22
N ALA A 30 4.35 1.21 19.54
CA ALA A 30 5.35 0.87 20.56
C ALA A 30 6.80 1.09 20.07
N THR A 31 7.05 0.86 18.78
CA THR A 31 8.35 1.10 18.12
C THR A 31 8.67 2.59 18.05
N LEU A 32 7.72 3.41 17.58
CA LEU A 32 7.86 4.87 17.48
C LEU A 32 8.28 5.55 18.80
N ARG A 33 7.88 5.00 19.95
CA ARG A 33 8.22 5.54 21.29
C ARG A 33 9.67 5.30 21.70
N LYS A 34 10.41 4.41 21.01
CA LYS A 34 11.71 3.90 21.43
C LYS A 34 12.72 4.03 20.30
N ARG A 35 13.24 5.24 20.05
CA ARG A 35 14.10 5.57 18.88
C ARG A 35 15.04 4.43 18.44
N LYS A 36 15.88 3.93 19.38
CA LYS A 36 16.84 2.83 19.19
C LYS A 36 16.28 1.51 18.62
N TRP A 37 14.96 1.33 18.50
CA TRP A 37 14.34 0.17 17.86
C TRP A 37 14.40 0.23 16.32
N TRP A 38 14.48 1.42 15.71
CA TRP A 38 14.61 1.53 14.25
C TRP A 38 15.90 0.89 13.73
N ASN A 39 16.96 0.93 14.55
CA ASN A 39 18.24 0.27 14.33
C ASN A 39 18.25 -1.27 14.47
N GLN A 40 17.09 -1.93 14.62
CA GLN A 40 17.01 -3.38 14.87
C GLN A 40 16.23 -4.08 13.75
N ASN A 41 16.94 -4.77 12.84
CA ASN A 41 16.38 -5.44 11.66
C ASN A 41 15.18 -6.34 12.02
N ASP A 42 15.37 -7.28 12.94
CA ASP A 42 14.36 -8.24 13.40
C ASP A 42 13.03 -7.58 13.82
N ARG A 43 13.07 -6.31 14.28
CA ARG A 43 11.87 -5.55 14.68
C ARG A 43 11.21 -4.82 13.51
N LEU A 44 11.96 -4.46 12.47
CA LEU A 44 11.39 -3.99 11.20
C LEU A 44 10.80 -5.18 10.43
N ASP A 45 11.55 -6.27 10.32
CA ASP A 45 11.18 -7.49 9.62
C ASP A 45 9.97 -8.20 10.28
N ALA A 46 9.68 -7.93 11.56
CA ALA A 46 8.48 -8.39 12.26
C ALA A 46 7.25 -7.48 12.08
N LEU A 47 7.40 -6.29 11.48
CA LEU A 47 6.35 -5.30 11.25
C LEU A 47 6.02 -5.11 9.77
N PHE A 48 7.04 -5.16 8.92
CA PHE A 48 7.00 -4.72 7.54
C PHE A 48 7.55 -5.80 6.59
N VAL A 49 7.17 -5.70 5.33
CA VAL A 49 7.69 -6.47 4.20
C VAL A 49 7.58 -5.61 2.93
N GLU A 50 8.19 -6.02 1.83
CA GLU A 50 8.14 -5.32 0.54
C GLU A 50 8.43 -3.81 0.65
N ALA A 51 7.61 -2.94 0.04
CA ALA A 51 7.84 -1.50 -0.01
C ALA A 51 7.72 -0.83 1.37
N ALA A 52 6.85 -1.32 2.25
CA ALA A 52 6.66 -0.75 3.59
C ALA A 52 7.88 -0.98 4.51
N LEU A 53 8.78 -1.93 4.20
CA LEU A 53 10.03 -2.10 4.93
C LEU A 53 10.91 -0.84 4.88
N HIS A 54 10.77 -0.04 3.82
CA HIS A 54 11.48 1.23 3.67
C HIS A 54 11.09 2.28 4.73
N GLU A 55 9.87 2.27 5.29
CA GLU A 55 9.47 3.18 6.37
C GLU A 55 10.47 3.10 7.54
N GLY A 56 10.81 1.87 7.95
CA GLY A 56 11.75 1.63 9.04
C GLY A 56 13.21 1.94 8.68
N VAL A 57 13.58 1.88 7.40
CA VAL A 57 14.92 2.27 6.91
C VAL A 57 15.06 3.79 6.90
N ILE A 58 14.03 4.54 6.46
CA ILE A 58 14.00 6.00 6.55
C ILE A 58 14.17 6.45 8.01
N GLU A 59 13.35 5.93 8.93
CA GLU A 59 13.38 6.39 10.32
C GLU A 59 14.65 5.97 11.08
N ARG A 60 15.29 4.86 10.66
CA ARG A 60 16.65 4.52 11.09
C ARG A 60 17.67 5.55 10.61
N ASN A 61 17.64 5.91 9.33
CA ASN A 61 18.55 6.93 8.78
C ASN A 61 18.34 8.29 9.47
N HIS A 62 17.10 8.67 9.77
CA HIS A 62 16.80 9.85 10.58
C HIS A 62 17.45 9.79 11.98
N GLU A 63 17.35 8.65 12.70
CA GLU A 63 18.02 8.49 14.00
C GLU A 63 19.55 8.56 13.86
N ILE A 64 20.15 7.87 12.87
CA ILE A 64 21.61 7.82 12.66
C ILE A 64 22.19 9.20 12.36
N PHE A 65 21.55 9.98 11.48
CA PHE A 65 21.99 11.32 11.09
C PHE A 65 21.46 12.43 12.02
N GLY A 66 20.93 12.08 13.19
CA GLY A 66 20.55 13.02 14.26
C GLY A 66 19.32 13.89 13.98
N SER A 67 18.57 13.61 12.91
CA SER A 67 17.33 14.33 12.60
C SER A 67 16.15 13.79 13.43
N LYS A 68 15.01 14.48 13.36
CA LYS A 68 13.79 14.03 14.06
C LYS A 68 13.06 13.01 13.17
N PRO A 69 12.67 11.84 13.69
CA PRO A 69 11.77 10.93 12.99
C PRO A 69 10.50 11.64 12.53
N GLY A 70 10.05 11.33 11.31
CA GLY A 70 8.92 12.00 10.66
C GLY A 70 7.57 11.48 11.13
N HIS A 71 7.44 10.16 11.21
CA HIS A 71 6.20 9.48 11.57
C HIS A 71 5.73 9.78 12.99
N ARG A 72 4.41 9.81 13.16
CA ARG A 72 3.72 10.00 14.44
C ARG A 72 2.90 8.77 14.79
N PRO A 73 2.61 8.52 16.08
CA PRO A 73 1.79 7.37 16.48
C PRO A 73 0.41 7.41 15.82
N ILE A 74 0.08 6.32 15.11
CA ILE A 74 -1.19 6.13 14.41
C ILE A 74 -2.33 6.18 15.42
N LYS A 75 -3.20 7.19 15.27
CA LYS A 75 -4.45 7.33 16.02
C LYS A 75 -5.61 6.93 15.13
N MET A 76 -6.02 5.67 15.20
CA MET A 76 -7.19 5.17 14.48
C MET A 76 -8.47 5.88 14.93
N THR A 77 -9.40 6.05 13.99
CA THR A 77 -10.74 6.57 14.21
C THR A 77 -11.77 5.68 13.50
N GLY A 78 -12.89 5.39 14.18
CA GLY A 78 -13.88 4.42 13.70
C GLY A 78 -13.39 2.97 13.65
N THR A 79 -14.12 2.13 12.94
CA THR A 79 -13.79 0.71 12.70
C THR A 79 -13.20 0.56 11.29
N PRO A 80 -12.09 -0.18 11.10
CA PRO A 80 -11.52 -0.40 9.78
C PRO A 80 -12.40 -1.33 8.93
N THR A 81 -12.54 -0.97 7.65
CA THR A 81 -13.10 -1.84 6.60
C THR A 81 -12.02 -2.81 6.15
N ILE A 82 -12.35 -4.10 6.05
CA ILE A 82 -11.45 -5.14 5.56
C ILE A 82 -11.97 -5.62 4.20
N TYR A 83 -11.08 -5.68 3.23
CA TYR A 83 -11.29 -6.22 1.89
C TYR A 83 -10.47 -7.50 1.78
N LEU A 84 -11.17 -8.62 1.60
CA LEU A 84 -10.62 -9.95 1.76
C LEU A 84 -10.82 -10.74 0.45
N PRO A 85 -9.77 -11.07 -0.31
CA PRO A 85 -9.86 -11.94 -1.48
C PRO A 85 -10.04 -13.41 -1.05
N ARG A 86 -10.45 -14.31 -1.95
CA ARG A 86 -10.62 -15.73 -1.60
C ARG A 86 -9.28 -16.45 -1.36
N PRO A 87 -9.10 -17.21 -0.26
CA PRO A 87 -7.84 -17.86 0.08
C PRO A 87 -7.18 -18.65 -1.05
N GLU A 88 -7.97 -19.44 -1.79
CA GLU A 88 -7.52 -20.29 -2.89
C GLU A 88 -7.04 -19.51 -4.13
N ARG A 89 -7.20 -18.18 -4.14
CA ARG A 89 -6.78 -17.27 -5.22
C ARG A 89 -5.61 -16.35 -4.85
N GLN A 90 -5.15 -16.39 -3.59
CA GLN A 90 -4.08 -15.51 -3.11
C GLN A 90 -2.66 -16.06 -3.42
N GLN A 91 -2.56 -17.35 -3.78
CA GLN A 91 -1.32 -17.97 -4.21
C GLN A 91 -0.89 -17.48 -5.61
N PRO A 92 0.42 -17.35 -5.91
CA PRO A 92 1.58 -17.76 -5.10
C PRO A 92 2.14 -16.67 -4.17
N ILE A 93 1.50 -15.48 -4.09
CA ILE A 93 2.03 -14.33 -3.34
C ILE A 93 2.06 -14.62 -1.83
N GLY A 94 1.10 -15.41 -1.34
CA GLY A 94 0.86 -15.67 0.07
C GLY A 94 -0.49 -15.12 0.49
N GLU A 95 -0.86 -15.29 1.75
CA GLU A 95 -2.17 -14.83 2.22
C GLU A 95 -2.16 -13.32 2.49
N TRP A 96 -3.12 -12.59 1.93
CA TRP A 96 -3.18 -11.12 2.02
C TRP A 96 -4.58 -10.56 2.20
N PHE A 97 -4.67 -9.34 2.71
CA PHE A 97 -5.90 -8.54 2.76
C PHE A 97 -5.57 -7.05 2.63
N ILE A 98 -6.55 -6.25 2.19
CA ILE A 98 -6.46 -4.80 2.21
C ILE A 98 -7.36 -4.27 3.34
N ALA A 99 -6.85 -3.34 4.13
CA ALA A 99 -7.63 -2.59 5.09
C ALA A 99 -7.75 -1.12 4.67
N GLN A 100 -8.95 -0.55 4.79
CA GLN A 100 -9.15 0.90 4.83
C GLN A 100 -9.41 1.31 6.28
N ALA A 101 -8.64 2.29 6.77
CA ALA A 101 -8.85 2.89 8.08
C ALA A 101 -8.67 4.40 8.01
N THR A 102 -9.26 5.13 8.95
CA THR A 102 -9.07 6.59 9.05
C THR A 102 -8.16 6.89 10.22
N TYR A 103 -7.02 7.52 9.95
CA TYR A 103 -6.05 7.92 10.96
C TYR A 103 -6.13 9.43 11.18
N LYS A 104 -5.77 9.91 12.37
CA LYS A 104 -5.44 11.32 12.54
C LYS A 104 -4.01 11.61 12.11
N ASP A 105 -3.84 12.62 11.27
CA ASP A 105 -2.54 13.15 10.86
C ASP A 105 -1.85 13.99 11.96
N THR A 106 -0.79 14.71 11.58
CA THR A 106 0.00 15.60 12.45
C THR A 106 -0.77 16.79 13.00
N GLU A 107 -1.74 17.31 12.26
CA GLU A 107 -2.57 18.47 12.64
C GLU A 107 -3.85 18.03 13.37
N GLY A 108 -4.24 16.78 13.18
CA GLY A 108 -5.36 16.12 13.86
C GLY A 108 -6.58 15.87 12.96
N HIS A 109 -6.48 16.15 11.66
CA HIS A 109 -7.53 15.88 10.68
C HIS A 109 -7.63 14.39 10.40
N ALA A 110 -8.83 13.92 10.06
CA ALA A 110 -9.14 12.50 9.89
C ALA A 110 -8.95 12.09 8.42
N ARG A 111 -7.82 11.46 8.10
CA ARG A 111 -7.41 11.10 6.73
C ARG A 111 -7.54 9.59 6.48
N PRO A 112 -8.33 9.14 5.49
CA PRO A 112 -8.38 7.73 5.10
C PRO A 112 -7.01 7.25 4.61
N HIS A 113 -6.63 6.03 4.97
CA HIS A 113 -5.46 5.32 4.50
C HIS A 113 -5.87 3.95 4.00
N VAL A 114 -5.15 3.43 3.01
CA VAL A 114 -5.31 2.08 2.46
C VAL A 114 -4.02 1.30 2.71
N LEU A 115 -4.14 0.09 3.26
CA LEU A 115 -3.02 -0.70 3.75
C LEU A 115 -3.15 -2.15 3.28
N ALA A 116 -2.15 -2.69 2.59
CA ALA A 116 -2.04 -4.10 2.22
C ALA A 116 -1.21 -4.85 3.26
N PHE A 117 -1.79 -5.92 3.80
CA PHE A 117 -1.12 -6.84 4.73
C PHE A 117 -0.89 -8.18 4.07
N LEU A 118 0.31 -8.75 4.25
CA LEU A 118 0.75 -10.01 3.65
C LEU A 118 1.32 -10.96 4.74
N ARG A 119 1.11 -12.26 4.58
CA ARG A 119 1.84 -13.32 5.29
C ARG A 119 2.17 -14.50 4.35
N SER A 120 3.29 -15.16 4.61
CA SER A 120 3.49 -16.55 4.18
C SER A 120 2.72 -17.50 5.11
N ALA A 121 2.49 -18.74 4.67
CA ALA A 121 1.84 -19.76 5.50
C ALA A 121 2.52 -19.91 6.88
N GLY A 122 1.73 -19.97 7.94
CA GLY A 122 2.21 -20.06 9.33
C GLY A 122 2.86 -18.79 9.92
N GLN A 123 3.02 -17.71 9.14
CA GLN A 123 3.63 -16.45 9.62
C GLN A 123 2.59 -15.44 10.12
N PRO A 124 2.97 -14.46 10.96
CA PRO A 124 2.12 -13.31 11.25
C PRO A 124 2.00 -12.39 10.02
N PHE A 125 0.86 -11.70 9.91
CA PHE A 125 0.69 -10.61 8.93
C PHE A 125 1.63 -9.44 9.21
N LYS A 126 2.26 -8.95 8.15
CA LYS A 126 3.11 -7.76 8.11
C LYS A 126 2.50 -6.73 7.17
N LEU A 127 2.80 -5.45 7.35
CA LEU A 127 2.43 -4.43 6.36
C LEU A 127 3.34 -4.58 5.14
N ALA A 128 2.77 -4.72 3.94
CA ALA A 128 3.51 -4.78 2.67
C ALA A 128 3.56 -3.42 1.97
N VAL A 129 2.42 -2.72 1.97
CA VAL A 129 2.24 -1.39 1.34
C VAL A 129 1.21 -0.60 2.14
N ALA A 130 1.44 0.70 2.32
CA ALA A 130 0.41 1.64 2.76
C ALA A 130 0.46 2.93 1.93
N THR A 131 -0.66 3.64 1.85
CA THR A 131 -0.73 5.02 1.32
C THR A 131 -1.94 5.75 1.90
N PRO A 132 -1.84 7.05 2.24
CA PRO A 132 -3.01 7.86 2.56
C PRO A 132 -3.79 8.18 1.28
N MET A 133 -5.10 8.38 1.39
CA MET A 133 -5.90 8.82 0.25
C MET A 133 -5.77 10.33 0.01
N HIS A 134 -5.90 10.75 -1.25
CA HIS A 134 -6.11 12.15 -1.62
C HIS A 134 -7.39 12.72 -0.98
N TRP A 135 -7.34 13.97 -0.53
CA TRP A 135 -8.52 14.68 -0.03
C TRP A 135 -9.65 14.71 -1.07
N GLY A 136 -10.88 14.41 -0.64
CA GLY A 136 -12.05 14.29 -1.51
C GLY A 136 -12.16 12.97 -2.29
N ARG A 137 -11.10 12.16 -2.39
CA ARG A 137 -11.20 10.78 -2.91
C ARG A 137 -11.81 9.85 -1.85
N ARG A 138 -12.25 8.68 -2.31
CA ARG A 138 -12.81 7.60 -1.48
C ARG A 138 -12.31 6.27 -2.03
N MET A 139 -12.22 5.26 -1.16
CA MET A 139 -11.93 3.88 -1.59
C MET A 139 -12.98 3.43 -2.60
N PRO A 140 -12.60 2.87 -3.76
CA PRO A 140 -13.57 2.35 -4.72
C PRO A 140 -14.41 1.24 -4.09
N LYS A 141 -15.71 1.20 -4.40
CA LYS A 141 -16.58 0.11 -3.93
C LYS A 141 -16.13 -1.19 -4.60
N PRO A 142 -15.74 -2.25 -3.86
CA PRO A 142 -15.40 -3.53 -4.46
C PRO A 142 -16.62 -4.18 -5.09
N ARG A 143 -16.39 -5.02 -6.09
CA ARG A 143 -17.31 -6.12 -6.38
C ARG A 143 -17.09 -7.19 -5.32
N LEU A 144 -18.15 -7.55 -4.62
CA LEU A 144 -18.16 -8.68 -3.70
C LEU A 144 -18.80 -9.88 -4.38
N ASP A 145 -18.39 -11.08 -3.99
CA ASP A 145 -19.12 -12.31 -4.29
C ASP A 145 -20.16 -12.66 -3.21
N ALA A 146 -20.81 -13.82 -3.35
CA ALA A 146 -21.91 -14.25 -2.49
C ALA A 146 -21.54 -14.43 -1.00
N ASP A 147 -20.28 -14.76 -0.70
CA ASP A 147 -19.80 -14.94 0.68
C ASP A 147 -19.15 -13.65 1.23
N GLY A 148 -19.12 -12.57 0.44
CA GLY A 148 -18.61 -11.26 0.84
C GLY A 148 -17.10 -11.06 0.62
N TYR A 149 -16.40 -11.98 -0.06
CA TYR A 149 -15.01 -11.76 -0.49
C TYR A 149 -14.97 -10.77 -1.65
N VAL A 150 -13.87 -10.01 -1.78
CA VAL A 150 -13.66 -9.16 -2.96
C VAL A 150 -13.32 -10.02 -4.17
N THR A 151 -13.92 -9.68 -5.32
CA THR A 151 -13.54 -10.28 -6.60
C THR A 151 -12.15 -9.81 -7.00
N ASP A 152 -11.32 -10.73 -7.48
CA ASP A 152 -9.93 -10.47 -7.83
C ASP A 152 -9.79 -9.34 -8.88
N MET A 153 -8.69 -8.61 -8.80
CA MET A 153 -8.27 -7.71 -9.88
C MET A 153 -7.89 -8.49 -11.14
N ASP A 154 -7.88 -7.80 -12.27
CA ASP A 154 -7.25 -8.31 -13.49
C ASP A 154 -5.72 -8.30 -13.31
N THR A 155 -5.10 -9.49 -13.24
CA THR A 155 -3.67 -9.66 -12.94
C THR A 155 -2.75 -9.27 -14.10
N LEU A 156 -3.22 -9.39 -15.35
CA LEU A 156 -2.50 -8.91 -16.53
C LEU A 156 -2.51 -7.37 -16.55
N MET A 157 -3.65 -6.77 -16.24
CA MET A 157 -3.76 -5.32 -16.05
C MET A 157 -2.92 -4.84 -14.87
N ALA A 158 -2.85 -5.58 -13.76
CA ALA A 158 -2.04 -5.22 -12.60
C ALA A 158 -0.55 -5.06 -12.94
N GLY A 159 0.04 -6.03 -13.64
CA GLY A 159 1.43 -5.96 -14.11
C GLY A 159 1.65 -4.83 -15.12
N ALA A 160 0.73 -4.67 -16.08
CA ALA A 160 0.81 -3.59 -17.07
C ALA A 160 0.72 -2.19 -16.44
N VAL A 161 -0.13 -2.00 -15.43
CA VAL A 161 -0.28 -0.74 -14.68
C VAL A 161 0.97 -0.45 -13.84
N ALA A 162 1.52 -1.46 -13.15
CA ALA A 162 2.72 -1.28 -12.33
C ALA A 162 3.95 -0.95 -13.20
N GLN A 163 4.14 -1.63 -14.34
CA GLN A 163 5.22 -1.32 -15.29
C GLN A 163 5.03 0.07 -15.94
N GLU A 164 3.81 0.45 -16.32
CA GLU A 164 3.58 1.79 -16.90
C GLU A 164 3.88 2.91 -15.90
N TYR A 165 3.55 2.71 -14.61
CA TYR A 165 3.87 3.65 -13.54
C TYR A 165 5.38 3.71 -13.28
N LEU A 166 6.09 2.57 -13.34
CA LEU A 166 7.55 2.50 -13.25
C LEU A 166 8.22 3.31 -14.37
N ASN A 167 7.84 3.07 -15.63
CA ASN A 167 8.35 3.76 -16.81
C ASN A 167 8.13 5.28 -16.74
N PHE A 168 6.97 5.69 -16.21
CA PHE A 168 6.56 7.08 -16.02
C PHE A 168 7.47 7.80 -15.00
N TRP A 169 7.74 7.20 -13.84
CA TRP A 169 8.61 7.80 -12.82
C TRP A 169 10.11 7.74 -13.19
N ASN A 170 10.53 6.74 -13.97
CA ASN A 170 11.90 6.65 -14.50
C ASN A 170 12.19 7.59 -15.67
N ASN A 171 11.19 8.36 -16.16
CA ASN A 171 11.29 9.23 -17.35
C ASN A 171 11.61 8.47 -18.67
N GLU A 172 11.24 7.19 -18.77
CA GLU A 172 11.56 6.34 -19.94
C GLU A 172 10.73 6.70 -21.19
N LYS A 173 9.84 7.70 -21.10
CA LYS A 173 9.03 8.23 -22.21
C LYS A 173 9.15 9.76 -22.30
N LYS A 174 9.21 10.30 -23.52
CA LYS A 174 9.53 11.71 -23.82
C LYS A 174 8.49 12.78 -23.42
N GLU A 175 7.35 12.41 -22.87
CA GLU A 175 6.14 13.27 -22.84
C GLU A 175 6.09 14.29 -21.67
N GLY A 176 7.26 14.68 -21.12
CA GLY A 176 7.41 15.24 -19.77
C GLY A 176 8.06 16.63 -19.54
N ALA A 177 8.00 17.66 -20.43
CA ALA A 177 8.71 18.99 -20.31
C ALA A 177 8.10 20.40 -19.85
N SER A 178 6.78 20.74 -19.74
CA SER A 178 6.25 22.03 -19.14
C SER A 178 4.74 22.03 -18.72
N GLY A 179 4.36 22.32 -17.44
CA GLY A 179 3.07 21.81 -16.89
C GLY A 179 2.42 22.35 -15.59
N TYR A 180 1.18 21.89 -15.32
CA TYR A 180 0.20 22.61 -14.46
C TYR A 180 -0.71 21.73 -13.53
N ARG A 181 -1.86 22.28 -13.07
CA ARG A 181 -2.57 22.11 -11.76
C ARG A 181 -3.89 21.31 -11.88
N LEU A 182 -4.41 20.70 -10.78
CA LEU A 182 -5.70 19.94 -10.79
C LEU A 182 -6.92 20.71 -10.29
N ALA A 183 -6.79 21.45 -9.20
CA ALA A 183 -7.89 22.18 -8.58
C ALA A 183 -7.39 23.53 -8.07
N LYS A 184 -8.27 24.30 -7.41
CA LYS A 184 -7.84 25.55 -6.75
C LYS A 184 -6.64 25.27 -5.83
N ASP A 185 -6.69 24.20 -5.05
CA ASP A 185 -5.67 23.90 -4.03
C ASP A 185 -5.21 22.42 -4.07
N SER A 186 -5.03 21.83 -5.27
CA SER A 186 -4.55 20.44 -5.43
C SER A 186 -3.79 20.19 -6.76
N TYR A 187 -2.89 19.19 -6.73
CA TYR A 187 -1.95 18.84 -7.81
C TYR A 187 -1.70 17.32 -7.89
N SER A 188 -1.97 16.72 -9.05
CA SER A 188 -1.50 15.41 -9.52
C SER A 188 -1.58 15.49 -11.05
N ARG A 189 -0.51 15.21 -11.79
CA ARG A 189 -0.43 15.67 -13.19
C ARG A 189 -0.88 14.62 -14.19
N LYS A 190 -1.74 15.02 -15.13
CA LYS A 190 -1.75 14.36 -16.45
C LYS A 190 -0.34 14.47 -17.04
N ALA A 191 0.33 13.31 -17.22
CA ALA A 191 1.59 13.06 -17.94
C ALA A 191 2.89 13.75 -17.46
N PHE A 192 2.86 14.51 -16.36
CA PHE A 192 3.68 15.75 -16.26
C PHE A 192 3.39 16.68 -17.47
N PRO A 193 4.01 17.87 -17.58
CA PRO A 193 5.40 17.92 -18.02
C PRO A 193 6.26 18.98 -17.22
N ALA A 194 7.52 18.69 -16.86
CA ALA A 194 8.48 19.39 -15.95
C ALA A 194 8.06 19.73 -14.50
N VAL A 195 8.73 19.11 -13.54
CA VAL A 195 8.74 19.46 -12.10
C VAL A 195 10.19 19.43 -11.61
N ASN A 196 10.62 20.42 -10.82
CA ASN A 196 11.87 20.35 -10.08
C ASN A 196 11.56 19.87 -8.65
N LYS A 197 11.55 18.55 -8.45
CA LYS A 197 11.67 17.89 -7.14
C LYS A 197 13.04 17.18 -7.15
N GLY A 198 13.76 17.19 -6.03
CA GLY A 198 15.19 16.82 -5.96
C GLY A 198 15.49 15.37 -6.38
N ALA A 199 16.76 15.09 -6.66
CA ALA A 199 17.26 13.87 -7.31
C ALA A 199 16.61 12.55 -6.82
N TYR A 200 15.61 12.09 -7.56
CA TYR A 200 15.12 10.73 -7.47
C TYR A 200 16.11 9.79 -8.16
N VAL A 201 16.38 8.65 -7.53
CA VAL A 201 17.09 7.52 -8.14
C VAL A 201 16.02 6.70 -8.86
N ALA A 202 16.31 6.23 -10.08
CA ALA A 202 15.38 5.41 -10.84
C ALA A 202 14.92 4.18 -10.03
N PHE A 203 13.65 3.83 -10.16
CA PHE A 203 13.09 2.64 -9.52
C PHE A 203 13.53 1.39 -10.30
N GLU A 204 14.10 0.39 -9.60
CA GLU A 204 14.50 -0.90 -10.18
C GLU A 204 13.29 -1.84 -10.38
N GLY A 205 12.17 -1.62 -9.68
CA GLY A 205 10.98 -2.45 -9.82
C GLY A 205 9.88 -2.11 -8.80
N HIS A 206 9.00 -3.08 -8.53
CA HIS A 206 7.88 -2.94 -7.60
C HIS A 206 7.70 -4.19 -6.71
N GLY A 207 7.02 -4.01 -5.57
CA GLY A 207 6.56 -5.11 -4.71
C GLY A 207 5.35 -5.85 -5.30
N SER A 208 4.65 -6.63 -4.48
CA SER A 208 3.40 -7.27 -4.92
C SER A 208 2.33 -6.21 -5.22
N VAL A 209 1.49 -6.50 -6.21
CA VAL A 209 0.31 -5.69 -6.49
C VAL A 209 -0.90 -6.33 -5.81
N PHE A 210 -1.49 -5.59 -4.89
CA PHE A 210 -2.71 -5.96 -4.18
C PHE A 210 -3.90 -5.23 -4.82
N GLY A 211 -5.07 -5.84 -4.93
CA GLY A 211 -6.18 -5.17 -5.61
C GLY A 211 -7.45 -5.98 -5.78
N PHE A 212 -8.52 -5.32 -6.25
CA PHE A 212 -9.80 -5.96 -6.51
C PHE A 212 -10.52 -5.34 -7.71
N ARG A 213 -11.41 -6.11 -8.34
CA ARG A 213 -12.36 -5.58 -9.32
C ARG A 213 -13.41 -4.72 -8.60
N THR A 214 -13.66 -3.53 -9.11
CA THR A 214 -14.64 -2.59 -8.54
C THR A 214 -16.07 -2.94 -8.97
N ALA A 215 -17.06 -2.45 -8.24
CA ALA A 215 -18.47 -2.83 -8.45
C ALA A 215 -18.96 -2.53 -9.89
N ASP A 216 -18.57 -1.37 -10.42
CA ASP A 216 -18.79 -0.89 -11.79
C ASP A 216 -17.99 -1.64 -12.87
N GLY A 217 -17.04 -2.51 -12.50
CA GLY A 217 -16.30 -3.39 -13.39
C GLY A 217 -14.87 -2.95 -13.72
N GLY A 218 -14.42 -1.80 -13.20
CA GLY A 218 -13.02 -1.39 -13.21
C GLY A 218 -12.13 -2.23 -12.28
N SER A 219 -10.90 -1.75 -12.04
CA SER A 219 -9.90 -2.40 -11.19
C SER A 219 -9.24 -1.39 -10.25
N PHE A 220 -9.18 -1.73 -8.96
CA PHE A 220 -8.39 -1.02 -7.96
C PHE A 220 -7.07 -1.76 -7.70
N PHE A 221 -5.98 -1.01 -7.57
CA PHE A 221 -4.62 -1.51 -7.31
C PHE A 221 -3.97 -0.76 -6.15
N LEU A 222 -3.12 -1.43 -5.39
CA LEU A 222 -2.29 -0.89 -4.32
C LEU A 222 -0.93 -1.61 -4.37
N PHE A 223 0.16 -0.87 -4.58
CA PHE A 223 1.51 -1.41 -4.66
C PHE A 223 2.54 -0.34 -4.26
N GLY A 224 3.81 -0.73 -4.14
CA GLY A 224 4.92 0.21 -3.98
C GLY A 224 6.05 -0.08 -4.95
N MET A 225 6.62 0.96 -5.55
CA MET A 225 7.85 0.89 -6.34
C MET A 225 9.06 1.03 -5.42
N VAL A 226 10.14 0.33 -5.75
CA VAL A 226 11.38 0.24 -4.96
C VAL A 226 12.59 0.49 -5.85
N ASN A 227 13.58 1.23 -5.35
CA ASN A 227 14.77 1.56 -6.15
C ASN A 227 15.92 0.54 -6.06
N ASN A 228 15.87 -0.41 -5.11
CA ASN A 228 16.70 -1.60 -5.13
C ASN A 228 16.09 -2.68 -4.22
N PRO A 229 15.91 -3.94 -4.65
CA PRO A 229 15.17 -4.95 -3.88
C PRO A 229 15.93 -5.47 -2.64
N LYS A 230 17.21 -5.11 -2.46
CA LYS A 230 18.02 -5.47 -1.27
C LYS A 230 18.33 -4.27 -0.38
N HIS A 231 18.48 -3.09 -0.98
CA HIS A 231 18.92 -1.87 -0.31
C HIS A 231 18.04 -0.67 -0.67
N VAL A 232 16.72 -0.86 -0.55
CA VAL A 232 15.70 0.17 -0.77
C VAL A 232 16.07 1.44 0.00
N ASN A 233 16.26 2.55 -0.73
CA ASN A 233 16.45 3.89 -0.15
C ASN A 233 15.52 4.96 -0.78
N GLN A 234 14.69 4.57 -1.76
CA GLN A 234 13.54 5.32 -2.26
C GLN A 234 12.35 4.38 -2.51
N VAL A 235 11.16 4.82 -2.11
CA VAL A 235 9.86 4.15 -2.34
C VAL A 235 8.83 5.18 -2.75
N LEU A 236 7.92 4.78 -3.65
CA LEU A 236 6.62 5.41 -3.81
C LEU A 236 5.53 4.34 -3.65
N SER A 237 4.66 4.50 -2.66
CA SER A 237 3.53 3.60 -2.38
C SER A 237 2.21 4.27 -2.78
N GLU A 238 1.48 3.64 -3.70
CA GLU A 238 0.41 4.28 -4.45
C GLU A 238 -0.85 3.38 -4.55
N ALA A 239 -2.02 4.03 -4.62
CA ALA A 239 -3.31 3.40 -4.78
C ALA A 239 -3.98 3.91 -6.06
N LEU A 240 -4.16 3.03 -7.05
CA LEU A 240 -4.63 3.39 -8.39
C LEU A 240 -6.02 2.81 -8.70
N LEU A 241 -6.74 3.47 -9.59
CA LEU A 241 -8.01 3.01 -10.16
C LEU A 241 -7.96 3.09 -11.69
N VAL A 242 -8.30 1.98 -12.36
CA VAL A 242 -8.61 1.94 -13.79
C VAL A 242 -10.12 1.76 -13.96
N PRO A 243 -10.86 2.76 -14.47
CA PRO A 243 -12.31 2.67 -14.68
C PRO A 243 -12.72 1.58 -15.69
N PRO A 244 -13.96 1.05 -15.62
CA PRO A 244 -14.46 0.08 -16.59
C PRO A 244 -14.34 0.60 -18.03
N GLY A 245 -13.86 -0.25 -18.94
CA GLY A 245 -13.68 0.07 -20.36
C GLY A 245 -12.58 1.10 -20.69
N SER A 246 -11.81 1.56 -19.70
CA SER A 246 -10.78 2.58 -19.87
C SER A 246 -9.36 2.03 -19.78
N ARG A 247 -8.40 2.77 -20.34
CA ARG A 247 -6.95 2.63 -20.08
C ARG A 247 -6.40 3.77 -19.22
N THR A 248 -7.25 4.69 -18.76
CA THR A 248 -6.86 5.81 -17.90
C THR A 248 -6.64 5.32 -16.46
N ILE A 249 -5.39 5.36 -16.02
CA ILE A 249 -5.02 5.23 -14.62
C ILE A 249 -5.43 6.51 -13.87
N GLN A 250 -6.00 6.36 -12.67
CA GLN A 250 -6.31 7.46 -11.75
C GLN A 250 -5.62 7.25 -10.41
N GLU A 251 -4.88 8.26 -9.96
CA GLU A 251 -4.25 8.31 -8.63
C GLU A 251 -5.32 8.56 -7.54
N LEU A 252 -5.29 7.72 -6.51
CA LEU A 252 -6.13 7.81 -5.30
C LEU A 252 -5.29 7.87 -4.01
N GLY A 253 -4.06 7.38 -4.03
CA GLY A 253 -3.05 7.63 -3.02
C GLY A 253 -2.62 9.10 -3.03
N ALA A 254 -1.72 9.48 -2.13
CA ALA A 254 -1.32 10.88 -1.94
C ALA A 254 -0.05 11.02 -1.10
N ASP A 255 0.51 12.23 -1.07
CA ASP A 255 1.69 12.55 -0.26
C ASP A 255 1.47 12.22 1.23
N TRP A 256 2.39 11.43 1.81
CA TRP A 256 2.38 10.98 3.21
C TRP A 256 2.54 12.11 4.25
N PHE A 257 2.98 13.28 3.81
CA PHE A 257 3.35 14.42 4.68
C PHE A 257 2.54 15.70 4.38
N SER A 258 1.32 15.54 3.84
CA SER A 258 0.33 16.62 3.62
C SER A 258 -0.83 16.59 4.62
#